data_AF-A0A2I3RNB5-F1
#
_entry.id   AF-A0A2I3RNB5-F1
#
_cell.length_a   1.000
_cell.length_b   1.000
_cell.length_c   1.000
_cell.angle_alpha   90.00
_cell.angle_beta   90.00
_cell.angle_gamma   90.00
#
_symmetry.space_group_name_H-M   'P 1'
#
loop_
_entity.id
_entity.type
_entity.pdbx_description
1 polymer ?
#
loop_
_entity_poly.entity_id
_entity_poly.type
_entity_poly.pdbx_seq_one_letter_code
_entity_poly.pdbx_strand_id
1 'polypeptide(L)'
;MAVLAALLRSGARSRSPLLRRLVQEIRYVERSYVSKPTLKEVVIVSATRTPIGSFLGSLSLLPATKLGSIAIQGAIEKAGIPKEEVKEAYMGNVLQGGEGQAPTRQAVLGAGCDGGRWDGEHVQCSICNEQRINTIWWGKA
;
A
#
# COMPACT_ATOMS: atom_id res chain seq x y z
N MET A 1 38.56 -2.10 -18.96
CA MET A 1 37.16 -2.45 -19.29
C MET A 1 37.01 -3.73 -20.13
N ALA A 2 37.84 -3.99 -21.16
CA ALA A 2 37.72 -5.20 -21.98
C ALA A 2 37.96 -6.52 -21.22
N VAL A 3 38.91 -6.55 -20.28
CA VAL A 3 39.26 -7.77 -19.50
C VAL A 3 38.12 -8.19 -18.54
N LEU A 4 37.37 -7.23 -17.98
CA LEU A 4 36.26 -7.50 -17.07
C LEU A 4 35.02 -8.02 -17.81
N ALA A 5 34.75 -7.49 -19.02
CA ALA A 5 33.68 -7.97 -19.89
C ALA A 5 33.92 -9.40 -20.41
N ALA A 6 35.18 -9.80 -20.57
CA ALA A 6 35.56 -11.18 -20.95
C ALA A 6 35.31 -12.18 -19.80
N LEU A 7 35.55 -11.79 -18.54
CA LEU A 7 35.32 -12.62 -17.37
C LEU A 7 33.83 -12.85 -17.06
N LEU A 8 32.95 -11.91 -17.43
CA LEU A 8 31.50 -12.06 -17.30
C LEU A 8 30.89 -12.98 -18.38
N ARG A 9 31.56 -13.12 -19.53
CA ARG A 9 31.13 -13.99 -20.65
C ARG A 9 31.63 -15.43 -20.52
N SER A 10 32.74 -15.66 -19.82
CA SER A 10 33.35 -16.98 -19.67
C SER A 10 32.68 -17.90 -18.65
N GLY A 11 31.57 -17.47 -18.01
CA GLY A 11 30.86 -18.30 -17.04
C GLY A 11 31.77 -18.79 -15.90
N ALA A 12 32.84 -18.04 -15.58
CA ALA A 12 33.77 -18.38 -14.53
C ALA A 12 33.00 -18.47 -13.20
N ARG A 13 32.73 -19.71 -12.77
CA ARG A 13 32.05 -20.05 -11.53
C ARG A 13 33.01 -19.77 -10.36
N SER A 14 33.26 -18.50 -10.10
CA SER A 14 34.05 -18.06 -8.94
C SER A 14 33.27 -18.37 -7.66
N ARG A 15 33.96 -19.07 -6.74
CA ARG A 15 33.42 -19.53 -5.44
C ARG A 15 33.41 -18.42 -4.38
N SER A 16 33.87 -17.21 -4.68
CA SER A 16 33.90 -16.15 -3.67
C SER A 16 32.52 -15.46 -3.54
N PRO A 17 31.96 -15.39 -2.31
CA PRO A 17 30.65 -14.78 -2.06
C PRO A 17 30.62 -13.28 -2.41
N LEU A 18 31.78 -12.63 -2.38
CA LEU A 18 31.95 -11.23 -2.74
C LEU A 18 31.83 -10.99 -4.26
N LEU A 19 32.35 -11.89 -5.10
CA LEU A 19 32.15 -11.77 -6.56
C LEU A 19 30.69 -12.00 -6.93
N ARG A 20 29.99 -12.92 -6.23
CA ARG A 20 28.54 -13.12 -6.45
C ARG A 20 27.75 -11.85 -6.11
N ARG A 21 28.02 -11.23 -4.97
CA ARG A 21 27.40 -9.94 -4.61
C ARG A 21 27.70 -8.87 -5.65
N LEU A 22 28.96 -8.74 -6.08
CA LEU A 22 29.34 -7.74 -7.07
C LEU A 22 28.66 -7.96 -8.43
N VAL A 23 28.59 -9.21 -8.92
CA VAL A 23 27.89 -9.56 -10.17
C VAL A 23 26.38 -9.31 -10.05
N GLN A 24 25.81 -9.53 -8.86
CA GLN A 24 24.39 -9.31 -8.59
C GLN A 24 24.04 -7.82 -8.51
N GLU A 25 24.91 -7.01 -7.91
CA GLU A 25 24.82 -5.54 -7.90
C GLU A 25 24.98 -4.96 -9.31
N ILE A 26 25.95 -5.44 -10.09
CA ILE A 26 26.14 -5.00 -11.48
C ILE A 26 24.90 -5.34 -12.33
N ARG A 27 24.30 -6.53 -12.17
CA ARG A 27 23.04 -6.89 -12.85
C ARG A 27 21.86 -6.00 -12.44
N TYR A 28 21.80 -5.56 -11.18
CA TYR A 28 20.75 -4.67 -10.69
C TYR A 28 20.84 -3.27 -11.33
N VAL A 29 22.07 -2.73 -11.39
CA VAL A 29 22.33 -1.43 -12.02
C VAL A 29 22.11 -1.49 -13.54
N GLU A 30 22.57 -2.54 -14.21
CA GLU A 30 22.47 -2.69 -15.67
C GLU A 30 21.00 -2.82 -16.13
N ARG A 31 20.14 -3.49 -15.34
CA ARG A 31 18.69 -3.62 -15.62
C ARG A 31 17.92 -2.30 -15.46
N SER A 32 18.49 -1.33 -14.74
CA SER A 32 17.84 -0.04 -14.48
C SER A 32 18.00 0.97 -15.63
N TYR A 33 18.97 0.77 -16.54
CA TYR A 33 19.33 1.75 -17.57
C TYR A 33 18.91 1.39 -19.00
N VAL A 34 18.41 0.18 -19.28
CA VAL A 34 18.24 -0.31 -20.66
C VAL A 34 16.82 -0.10 -21.21
N SER A 35 15.78 -0.01 -20.37
CA SER A 35 14.45 0.34 -20.85
C SER A 35 13.61 0.96 -19.74
N LYS A 36 12.94 2.07 -20.05
CA LYS A 36 11.88 2.58 -19.17
C LYS A 36 10.84 1.46 -19.00
N PRO A 37 10.44 1.10 -17.77
CA PRO A 37 9.38 0.11 -17.59
C PRO A 37 8.10 0.64 -18.24
N THR A 38 7.44 -0.20 -19.03
CA THR A 38 6.11 0.11 -19.58
C THR A 38 5.10 -0.07 -18.46
N LEU A 39 4.78 1.04 -17.77
CA LEU A 39 3.80 1.06 -16.68
C LEU A 39 2.38 1.21 -17.23
N LYS A 40 1.41 0.66 -16.51
CA LYS A 40 -0.01 0.95 -16.78
C LYS A 40 -0.33 2.36 -16.30
N GLU A 41 -1.11 3.08 -17.08
CA GLU A 41 -1.62 4.39 -16.67
C GLU A 41 -2.64 4.23 -15.53
N VAL A 42 -2.53 5.08 -14.52
CA VAL A 42 -3.39 5.07 -13.33
C VAL A 42 -4.17 6.37 -13.29
N VAL A 43 -5.49 6.26 -13.21
CA VAL A 43 -6.40 7.42 -13.19
C VAL A 43 -7.24 7.42 -11.91
N ILE A 44 -7.56 8.61 -11.40
CA ILE A 44 -8.46 8.78 -10.26
C ILE A 44 -9.87 9.01 -10.82
N VAL A 45 -10.75 8.04 -10.63
CA VAL A 45 -12.14 8.10 -11.13
C VAL A 45 -13.03 8.94 -10.23
N SER A 46 -12.88 8.81 -8.91
CA SER A 46 -13.69 9.53 -7.93
C SER A 46 -12.90 9.82 -6.65
N ALA A 47 -13.34 10.86 -5.94
CA ALA A 47 -12.83 11.22 -4.63
C ALA A 47 -13.98 11.73 -3.74
N THR A 48 -14.16 11.09 -2.59
CA THR A 48 -15.15 11.46 -1.58
C THR A 48 -14.52 11.40 -0.20
N ARG A 49 -14.95 12.30 0.69
CA ARG A 49 -14.50 12.37 2.08
C ARG A 49 -15.67 12.62 3.01
N THR A 50 -15.52 12.20 4.26
CA THR A 50 -16.41 12.63 5.34
C THR A 50 -16.09 14.08 5.76
N PRO A 51 -17.04 14.78 6.41
CA PRO A 51 -16.74 16.02 7.13
C PRO A 51 -15.69 15.77 8.21
N ILE A 52 -14.86 16.78 8.48
CA ILE A 52 -13.86 16.70 9.55
C ILE A 52 -14.55 17.14 10.85
N GLY A 53 -14.54 16.26 11.85
CA GLY A 53 -15.07 16.55 13.18
C GLY A 53 -14.00 17.17 14.08
N SER A 54 -14.42 18.08 14.96
CA SER A 54 -13.58 18.53 16.08
C SER A 54 -13.44 17.42 17.13
N PHE A 55 -12.38 17.49 17.94
CA PHE A 55 -12.17 16.55 19.05
C PHE A 55 -13.39 16.56 20.00
N LEU A 56 -13.94 15.38 20.29
CA LEU A 56 -15.18 15.20 21.07
C LEU A 56 -16.41 15.94 20.49
N GLY A 57 -16.42 16.22 19.19
CA GLY A 57 -17.54 16.86 18.49
C GLY A 57 -18.63 15.89 18.02
N SER A 58 -19.38 16.30 17.00
CA SER A 58 -20.54 15.56 16.47
C SER A 58 -20.25 14.17 15.91
N LEU A 59 -19.02 13.90 15.49
CA LEU A 59 -18.59 12.61 14.93
C LEU A 59 -17.91 11.70 15.97
N SER A 60 -17.81 12.12 17.23
CA SER A 60 -17.13 11.36 18.30
C SER A 60 -17.79 10.02 18.63
N LEU A 61 -19.09 9.89 18.37
CA LEU A 61 -19.85 8.66 18.59
C LEU A 61 -19.60 7.58 17.53
N LEU A 62 -19.01 7.95 16.39
CA LEU A 62 -18.80 7.02 15.27
C LEU A 62 -17.38 6.47 15.29
N PRO A 63 -17.19 5.14 15.24
CA PRO A 63 -15.86 4.56 15.12
C PRO A 63 -15.24 4.88 13.76
N ALA A 64 -13.90 4.92 13.70
CA ALA A 64 -13.15 5.25 12.48
C ALA A 64 -13.50 4.33 11.32
N THR A 65 -13.73 3.04 11.59
CA THR A 65 -14.15 2.04 10.59
C THR A 65 -15.47 2.41 9.92
N LYS A 66 -16.45 2.94 10.67
CA LYS A 66 -17.75 3.35 10.13
C LYS A 66 -17.65 4.62 9.29
N LEU A 67 -16.80 5.57 9.70
CA LEU A 67 -16.49 6.75 8.89
C LEU A 67 -15.81 6.35 7.58
N GLY A 68 -14.90 5.37 7.63
CA GLY A 68 -14.28 4.76 6.45
C GLY A 68 -15.32 4.13 5.51
N SER A 69 -16.28 3.35 6.04
CA SER A 69 -17.36 2.77 5.23
C SER A 69 -18.16 3.82 4.47
N ILE A 70 -18.53 4.92 5.13
CA ILE A 70 -19.30 6.01 4.50
C ILE A 70 -18.50 6.67 3.37
N ALA A 71 -17.20 6.89 3.58
CA ALA A 71 -16.33 7.47 2.56
C ALA A 71 -16.18 6.56 1.34
N ILE A 72 -15.98 5.25 1.56
CA ILE A 72 -15.86 4.24 0.49
C ILE A 72 -17.17 4.15 -0.29
N GLN A 73 -18.30 4.05 0.40
CA GLN A 73 -19.62 4.00 -0.23
C GLN A 73 -19.84 5.23 -1.12
N GLY A 74 -19.60 6.43 -0.61
CA GLY A 74 -19.76 7.66 -1.38
C GLY A 74 -18.74 7.83 -2.52
N ALA A 75 -17.61 7.14 -2.49
CA ALA A 75 -16.65 7.13 -3.61
C ALA A 75 -17.13 6.20 -4.74
N ILE A 76 -17.66 5.03 -4.40
CA ILE A 76 -18.20 4.05 -5.36
C ILE A 76 -19.46 4.60 -6.03
N GLU A 77 -20.38 5.19 -5.25
CA GLU A 77 -21.61 5.79 -5.77
C GLU A 77 -21.31 6.93 -6.77
N LYS A 78 -20.31 7.78 -6.48
CA LYS A 78 -19.88 8.82 -7.42
C LYS A 78 -19.15 8.29 -8.65
N ALA A 79 -18.41 7.19 -8.51
CA ALA A 79 -17.76 6.54 -9.65
C ALA A 79 -18.79 5.87 -10.58
N GLY A 80 -19.98 5.55 -10.09
CA GLY A 80 -21.02 4.87 -10.87
C GLY A 80 -20.66 3.43 -11.24
N ILE A 81 -19.74 2.80 -10.50
CA ILE A 81 -19.28 1.43 -10.72
C ILE A 81 -20.03 0.44 -9.81
N PRO A 82 -20.26 -0.80 -10.27
CA PRO A 82 -20.75 -1.86 -9.39
C PRO A 82 -19.73 -2.15 -8.29
N LYS A 83 -20.21 -2.47 -7.07
CA LYS A 83 -19.34 -2.69 -5.90
C LYS A 83 -18.40 -3.88 -6.09
N GLU A 84 -18.80 -4.82 -6.94
CA GLU A 84 -18.07 -6.05 -7.30
C GLU A 84 -16.84 -5.79 -8.16
N GLU A 85 -16.71 -4.61 -8.78
CA GLU A 85 -15.51 -4.24 -9.54
C GLU A 85 -14.34 -3.80 -8.65
N VAL A 86 -14.61 -3.51 -7.37
CA VAL A 86 -13.57 -3.11 -6.40
C VAL A 86 -12.80 -4.35 -5.96
N LYS A 87 -11.58 -4.51 -6.48
CA LYS A 87 -10.75 -5.70 -6.25
C LYS A 87 -9.97 -5.66 -4.94
N GLU A 88 -9.50 -4.49 -4.54
CA GLU A 88 -8.64 -4.31 -3.39
C GLU A 88 -8.87 -2.93 -2.78
N ALA A 89 -8.70 -2.84 -1.47
CA ALA A 89 -8.87 -1.59 -0.72
C ALA A 89 -7.73 -1.43 0.29
N TYR A 90 -7.09 -0.27 0.23
CA TYR A 90 -6.11 0.18 1.21
C TYR A 90 -6.66 1.39 1.95
N MET A 91 -6.62 1.35 3.28
CA MET A 91 -7.03 2.46 4.14
C MET A 91 -5.92 2.77 5.12
N GLY A 92 -5.52 4.04 5.18
CA GLY A 92 -4.60 4.51 6.20
C GLY A 92 -5.34 4.70 7.53
N ASN A 93 -4.86 4.04 8.59
CA ASN A 93 -5.25 4.34 9.95
C ASN A 93 -4.02 4.30 10.87
N VAL A 94 -3.78 5.40 11.59
CA VAL A 94 -2.61 5.59 12.47
C VAL A 94 -2.86 5.00 13.86
N LEU A 95 -4.04 5.23 14.45
CA LEU A 95 -4.36 4.84 15.82
C LEU A 95 -5.35 3.67 15.85
N GLN A 96 -4.87 2.48 15.51
CA GLN A 96 -5.70 1.27 15.37
C GLN A 96 -6.07 0.61 16.72
N GLY A 97 -5.67 1.19 17.85
CA GLY A 97 -5.90 0.63 19.17
C GLY A 97 -7.39 0.57 19.52
N GLY A 98 -7.92 -0.62 19.80
CA GLY A 98 -9.33 -0.80 20.21
C GLY A 98 -10.35 -0.85 19.07
N GLU A 99 -9.93 -0.74 17.81
CA GLU A 99 -10.83 -0.81 16.64
C GLU A 99 -11.12 -2.25 16.17
N GLY A 100 -10.51 -3.25 16.82
CA GLY A 100 -10.67 -4.66 16.46
C GLY A 100 -9.75 -5.12 15.33
N GLN A 101 -9.98 -6.34 14.82
CA GLN A 101 -9.14 -6.93 13.79
C GLN A 101 -9.37 -6.25 12.43
N ALA A 102 -8.28 -5.98 11.70
CA ALA A 102 -8.29 -5.49 10.33
C ALA A 102 -9.29 -4.33 10.09
N PRO A 103 -8.98 -3.11 10.57
CA PRO A 103 -9.88 -1.95 10.48
C PRO A 103 -10.36 -1.66 9.06
N THR A 104 -9.47 -1.80 8.07
CA THR A 104 -9.77 -1.68 6.65
C THR A 104 -10.84 -2.66 6.20
N ARG A 105 -10.77 -3.92 6.66
CA ARG A 105 -11.75 -4.95 6.29
C ARG A 105 -13.13 -4.62 6.86
N GLN A 106 -13.19 -4.14 8.10
CA GLN A 106 -14.45 -3.70 8.69
C GLN A 106 -15.08 -2.55 7.91
N ALA A 107 -14.25 -1.58 7.46
CA ALA A 107 -14.72 -0.45 6.67
C ALA A 107 -15.31 -0.90 5.31
N VAL A 108 -14.62 -1.82 4.63
CA VAL A 108 -15.01 -2.34 3.31
C VAL A 108 -16.28 -3.18 3.38
N LEU A 109 -16.37 -4.10 4.35
CA LEU A 109 -17.58 -4.88 4.61
C LEU A 109 -18.75 -3.96 4.99
N GLY A 110 -18.49 -2.92 5.80
CA GLY A 110 -19.49 -1.92 6.16
C GLY A 110 -19.98 -1.04 4.99
N ALA A 111 -19.24 -0.98 3.88
CA ALA A 111 -19.64 -0.30 2.64
C ALA A 111 -20.45 -1.22 1.69
N GLY A 112 -20.59 -2.51 2.02
CA GLY A 112 -21.27 -3.52 1.21
C GLY A 112 -20.46 -3.98 0.00
N CYS A 113 -19.13 -3.87 0.06
CA CYS A 113 -18.24 -4.42 -0.96
C CYS A 113 -17.95 -5.90 -0.65
N ASP A 114 -18.99 -6.74 -0.77
CA ASP A 114 -18.91 -8.19 -0.56
C ASP A 114 -18.64 -8.96 -1.86
N GLY A 115 -18.37 -8.22 -2.95
CA GLY A 115 -18.22 -8.74 -4.30
C GLY A 115 -16.87 -9.38 -4.54
N GLY A 116 -16.84 -10.70 -4.47
CA GLY A 116 -15.69 -11.52 -4.83
C GLY A 116 -15.08 -12.14 -3.59
N ARG A 117 -14.85 -13.45 -3.66
CA ARG A 117 -14.08 -14.23 -2.70
C ARG A 117 -12.84 -13.42 -2.32
N TRP A 118 -12.86 -12.81 -1.13
CA TRP A 118 -11.69 -12.12 -0.58
C TRP A 118 -10.71 -13.24 -0.25
N ASP A 119 -10.00 -13.72 -1.27
CA ASP A 119 -9.11 -14.87 -1.31
C ASP A 119 -7.88 -14.59 -0.45
N GLY A 120 -8.06 -14.40 0.85
CA GLY A 120 -7.07 -14.58 1.93
C GLY A 120 -5.75 -13.81 1.89
N GLU A 121 -5.33 -13.20 0.78
CA GLU A 121 -3.92 -12.84 0.56
C GLU A 121 -3.68 -11.34 0.44
N HIS A 122 -4.70 -10.52 0.17
CA HIS A 122 -4.47 -9.10 -0.16
C HIS A 122 -5.46 -8.11 0.47
N VAL A 123 -5.98 -8.38 1.68
CA VAL A 123 -6.38 -7.26 2.57
C VAL A 123 -5.16 -6.92 3.40
N GLN A 124 -4.16 -6.32 2.74
CA GLN A 124 -2.98 -5.88 3.43
C GLN A 124 -3.36 -4.64 4.23
N CYS A 125 -3.87 -4.88 5.44
CA CYS A 125 -3.65 -3.97 6.54
C CYS A 125 -2.14 -4.03 6.77
N SER A 126 -1.36 -3.31 5.96
CA SER A 126 -0.02 -2.94 6.36
C SER A 126 -0.21 -2.07 7.59
N ILE A 127 -0.32 -2.74 8.74
CA ILE A 127 0.33 -2.25 9.93
C ILE A 127 1.74 -1.96 9.45
N CYS A 128 2.00 -0.68 9.16
CA CYS A 128 3.33 -0.14 9.05
C CYS A 128 3.88 -0.18 10.49
N ASN A 129 4.14 -1.39 10.99
CA ASN A 129 4.99 -1.57 12.16
C ASN A 129 6.42 -1.60 11.65
N GLU A 130 6.84 -0.48 11.08
CA GLU A 130 8.23 -0.07 11.17
C GLU A 130 8.30 0.91 12.34
N GLN A 131 8.48 0.34 13.53
CA GLN A 131 8.94 1.11 14.69
C GLN A 131 10.33 1.67 14.36
N ARG A 132 10.39 2.85 13.72
CA ARG A 132 11.63 3.65 13.67
C ARG A 132 11.41 5.11 13.23
N ILE A 133 10.53 5.86 13.90
CA ILE A 133 10.71 7.31 14.00
C ILE A 133 10.54 7.72 15.47
N ASN A 134 11.62 7.56 16.22
CA ASN A 134 11.93 8.51 17.30
C ASN A 134 12.17 9.86 16.63
N THR A 135 11.16 10.73 16.59
CA THR A 135 11.28 12.20 16.79
C THR A 135 9.93 12.88 16.56
N ILE A 136 9.40 13.46 17.64
CA ILE A 136 8.75 14.79 17.69
C ILE A 136 7.50 14.96 16.80
N TRP A 137 6.31 14.94 17.40
CA TRP A 137 5.21 15.91 17.19
C TRP A 137 4.09 15.71 18.23
N TRP A 138 4.47 15.55 19.51
CA TRP A 138 3.63 16.03 20.61
C TRP A 138 4.11 17.45 20.94
N GLY A 139 3.44 18.43 20.37
CA GLY A 139 3.68 19.84 20.60
C GLY A 139 2.35 20.58 20.58
N LYS A 140 1.81 20.81 21.78
CA LYS A 140 0.82 21.86 22.13
C LYS A 140 -0.37 22.06 21.17
N ALA A 141 -1.53 21.57 21.58
CA ALA A 141 -2.70 22.41 21.88
C ALA A 141 -3.67 21.60 22.75
#